data_AF-A0A969X372-F1
#
_entry.id   AF-A0A969X372-F1
#
_cell.length_a   1.000
_cell.length_b   1.000
_cell.length_c   1.000
_cell.angle_alpha   90.00
_cell.angle_beta   90.00
_cell.angle_gamma   90.00
#
_symmetry.space_group_name_H-M   'P 1'
#
loop_
_entity.id
_entity.type
_entity.pdbx_description
1 polymer ?
#
loop_
_entity_poly.entity_id
_entity_poly.type
_entity_poly.pdbx_seq_one_letter_code
_entity_poly.pdbx_strand_id
1 'polypeptide(L)'
;MKKTNKKALSLLVLMFFNVFFISCDRNKVYEEYQNIHDKDIPIRHSSEYQYKNLWLFVKSSAPNDIWDNKKKLLFTFEIDDTLTMHNVYIHIRHSSEYQYKNLWLFVKSSAPNGVIKIDTLECNLADDYGKWYGKGSGSIRNLQWPWKMNVRFPHKGKYSVEYEQAMRIDQLPGIMKMGLRIEKVDAK
;
A
#
# COMPACT_ATOMS: atom_id res chain seq x y z
N MET A 1 -41.20 -25.57 -51.72
CA MET A 1 -41.49 -25.62 -50.27
C MET A 1 -40.19 -25.62 -49.48
N LYS A 2 -40.19 -24.91 -48.35
CA LYS A 2 -39.04 -24.29 -47.65
C LYS A 2 -37.92 -25.27 -47.24
N LYS A 3 -36.69 -24.93 -47.64
CA LYS A 3 -35.42 -25.48 -47.12
C LYS A 3 -35.00 -24.59 -45.94
N THR A 4 -35.27 -25.02 -44.71
CA THR A 4 -34.98 -24.25 -43.49
C THR A 4 -33.50 -24.35 -43.12
N ASN A 5 -32.89 -23.19 -42.95
CA ASN A 5 -31.46 -22.93 -42.93
C ASN A 5 -30.87 -23.15 -41.51
N LYS A 6 -30.18 -24.29 -41.28
CA LYS A 6 -29.50 -24.63 -40.00
C LYS A 6 -28.26 -23.77 -39.68
N LYS A 7 -28.01 -22.67 -40.40
CA LYS A 7 -26.81 -21.83 -40.17
C LYS A 7 -27.03 -20.64 -39.23
N ALA A 8 -28.26 -20.36 -38.80
CA ALA A 8 -28.55 -19.19 -37.96
C ALA A 8 -28.48 -19.45 -36.45
N LEU A 9 -28.40 -20.71 -36.00
CA LEU A 9 -28.39 -21.05 -34.57
C LEU A 9 -26.98 -21.20 -33.98
N SER A 10 -25.93 -21.17 -34.80
CA SER A 10 -24.54 -21.34 -34.36
C SER A 10 -23.79 -20.03 -34.11
N LEU A 11 -24.35 -18.86 -34.48
CA LEU A 11 -23.66 -17.57 -34.32
C LEU A 11 -24.06 -16.80 -33.06
N LEU A 12 -25.18 -17.15 -32.42
CA LEU A 12 -25.72 -16.40 -31.28
C LEU A 12 -25.21 -16.90 -29.91
N VAL A 13 -24.49 -18.03 -29.88
CA VAL A 13 -23.84 -18.56 -28.66
C VAL A 13 -22.40 -18.06 -28.50
N LEU A 14 -21.82 -17.43 -29.52
CA LEU A 14 -20.43 -16.94 -29.51
C LEU A 14 -20.26 -15.48 -29.04
N MET A 15 -21.34 -14.75 -28.76
CA MET A 15 -21.27 -13.36 -28.28
C MET A 15 -21.58 -13.17 -26.79
N PHE A 16 -21.93 -14.21 -26.04
CA PHE A 16 -22.13 -14.13 -24.58
C PHE A 16 -20.95 -14.65 -23.73
N PHE A 17 -19.89 -15.16 -24.36
CA PHE A 17 -18.67 -15.61 -23.67
C PHE A 17 -17.54 -14.56 -23.60
N ASN A 18 -17.85 -13.27 -23.80
CA ASN A 18 -16.85 -12.19 -23.86
C ASN A 18 -16.96 -11.10 -22.78
N VAL A 19 -17.70 -11.32 -21.69
CA VAL A 19 -17.79 -10.30 -20.61
C VAL A 19 -17.66 -10.89 -19.20
N PHE A 20 -16.88 -11.95 -19.01
CA PHE A 20 -16.68 -12.52 -17.66
C PHE A 20 -15.25 -12.96 -17.34
N PHE A 21 -14.22 -12.25 -17.84
CA PHE A 21 -12.88 -12.31 -17.25
C PHE A 21 -12.15 -10.96 -17.39
N ILE A 22 -12.75 -9.89 -16.88
CA ILE A 22 -11.97 -8.80 -16.27
C ILE A 22 -12.22 -8.93 -14.76
N SER A 23 -11.84 -10.08 -14.21
CA SER A 23 -11.69 -10.24 -12.77
C SER A 23 -10.26 -9.82 -12.45
N CYS A 24 -10.16 -8.86 -11.53
CA CYS A 24 -8.95 -8.26 -10.96
C CYS A 24 -7.67 -9.07 -11.18
N ASP A 25 -6.66 -8.35 -11.69
CA ASP A 25 -5.28 -8.79 -11.71
C ASP A 25 -4.92 -9.32 -10.31
N ARG A 26 -4.61 -10.61 -10.28
CA ARG A 26 -4.18 -11.34 -9.09
C ARG A 26 -2.89 -10.67 -8.62
N ASN A 27 -2.70 -10.62 -7.32
CA ASN A 27 -1.55 -10.05 -6.60
C ASN A 27 -0.20 -10.72 -6.98
N LYS A 28 0.24 -10.63 -8.25
CA LYS A 28 1.49 -11.23 -8.79
C LYS A 28 2.73 -10.76 -8.04
N VAL A 29 2.66 -9.55 -7.50
CA VAL A 29 3.72 -8.93 -6.70
C VAL A 29 4.04 -9.77 -5.45
N TYR A 30 3.06 -10.46 -4.84
CA TYR A 30 3.31 -11.28 -3.65
C TYR A 30 4.01 -12.61 -3.94
N GLU A 31 3.79 -13.20 -5.12
CA GLU A 31 4.40 -14.47 -5.50
C GLU A 31 5.90 -14.30 -5.82
N GLU A 32 6.32 -13.11 -6.26
CA GLU A 32 7.73 -12.80 -6.55
C GLU A 32 8.59 -12.67 -5.28
N TYR A 33 8.01 -12.26 -4.14
CA TYR A 33 8.75 -12.09 -2.87
C TYR A 33 9.01 -13.38 -2.09
N GLN A 34 8.30 -14.47 -2.39
CA GLN A 34 8.47 -15.73 -1.62
C GLN A 34 9.71 -16.54 -2.01
N ASN A 35 10.38 -16.19 -3.12
CA ASN A 35 11.51 -16.97 -3.66
C ASN A 35 12.88 -16.29 -3.56
N ILE A 36 13.03 -15.20 -2.82
CA ILE A 36 14.34 -14.58 -2.63
C ILE A 36 15.06 -15.29 -1.48
N HIS A 37 16.09 -16.07 -1.81
CA HIS A 37 16.95 -16.71 -0.82
C HIS A 37 17.80 -15.64 -0.12
N ASP A 38 17.89 -15.69 1.22
CA ASP A 38 18.52 -14.67 2.07
C ASP A 38 19.99 -14.36 1.69
N LYS A 39 20.62 -15.22 0.90
CA LYS A 39 22.01 -15.12 0.44
C LYS A 39 22.20 -14.29 -0.83
N ASP A 40 21.13 -13.97 -1.55
CA ASP A 40 21.21 -13.24 -2.83
C ASP A 40 20.99 -11.72 -2.67
N ILE A 41 20.89 -11.23 -1.44
CA ILE A 41 20.76 -9.80 -1.14
C ILE A 41 22.18 -9.19 -1.05
N PRO A 42 22.63 -8.37 -2.01
CA PRO A 42 23.93 -7.73 -1.92
C PRO A 42 23.93 -6.71 -0.77
N ILE A 43 24.70 -7.00 0.29
CA ILE A 43 24.94 -6.06 1.38
C ILE A 43 25.94 -5.00 0.86
N ARG A 44 25.43 -3.89 0.31
CA ARG A 44 26.22 -2.68 0.05
C ARG A 44 25.95 -1.64 1.14
N HIS A 45 27.03 -1.12 1.71
CA HIS A 45 27.06 -0.20 2.84
C HIS A 45 26.03 0.94 2.73
N SER A 46 25.28 1.14 3.82
CA SER A 46 23.96 1.78 3.87
C SER A 46 23.94 3.30 4.07
N SER A 47 25.09 4.00 4.10
CA SER A 47 25.13 5.40 4.54
C SER A 47 25.04 6.44 3.41
N GLU A 48 25.24 6.06 2.16
CA GLU A 48 25.36 7.01 1.04
C GLU A 48 24.22 6.94 0.00
N TYR A 49 23.42 5.87 0.02
CA TYR A 49 22.24 5.70 -0.86
C TYR A 49 20.91 6.15 -0.23
N GLN A 50 20.92 6.61 1.01
CA GLN A 50 19.71 6.60 1.83
C GLN A 50 18.66 7.68 1.48
N TYR A 51 18.94 8.58 0.53
CA TYR A 51 18.01 9.68 0.17
C TYR A 51 17.87 9.96 -1.32
N LYS A 52 18.58 9.23 -2.20
CA LYS A 52 18.69 9.62 -3.62
C LYS A 52 17.36 9.53 -4.39
N ASN A 53 16.45 8.64 -3.95
CA ASN A 53 15.14 8.42 -4.58
C ASN A 53 13.96 8.74 -3.64
N LEU A 54 14.25 9.31 -2.44
CA LEU A 54 13.22 9.69 -1.49
C LEU A 54 12.65 11.04 -1.90
N TRP A 55 11.46 11.03 -2.50
CA TRP A 55 10.82 12.27 -2.91
C TRP A 55 10.08 12.94 -1.74
N LEU A 56 9.45 12.15 -0.86
CA LEU A 56 8.85 12.67 0.37
C LEU A 56 8.73 11.62 1.48
N PHE A 57 9.04 12.03 2.71
CA PHE A 57 8.72 11.27 3.93
C PHE A 57 8.04 12.17 4.95
N VAL A 58 6.77 11.92 5.25
CA VAL A 58 6.03 12.63 6.31
C VAL A 58 5.71 11.66 7.42
N LYS A 59 5.94 12.07 8.68
CA LYS A 59 5.72 11.24 9.87
C LYS A 59 4.74 11.90 10.85
N SER A 60 3.97 11.08 11.55
CA SER A 60 3.17 11.51 12.70
C SER A 60 3.32 10.49 13.84
N SER A 61 3.25 10.96 15.09
CA SER A 61 3.44 10.14 16.29
C SER A 61 2.20 10.14 17.17
N ALA A 62 1.93 8.99 17.76
CA ALA A 62 0.92 8.84 18.79
C ALA A 62 1.45 9.37 20.15
N PRO A 63 0.69 10.17 20.91
CA PRO A 63 1.09 10.54 22.28
C PRO A 63 1.19 9.28 23.14
N ASN A 64 2.28 9.15 23.92
CA ASN A 64 2.54 7.97 24.77
C ASN A 64 2.48 6.63 24.02
N ASP A 65 2.77 6.62 22.71
CA ASP A 65 2.68 5.44 21.85
C ASP A 65 1.29 4.76 21.83
N ILE A 66 0.23 5.51 22.12
CA ILE A 66 -1.17 5.05 22.06
C ILE A 66 -1.92 5.81 20.97
N TRP A 67 -2.35 5.10 19.94
CA TRP A 67 -3.13 5.68 18.85
C TRP A 67 -4.63 5.56 19.15
N ASP A 68 -5.28 6.69 19.42
CA ASP A 68 -6.73 6.77 19.58
C ASP A 68 -7.45 6.72 18.22
N ASN A 69 -8.54 5.95 18.08
CA ASN A 69 -9.28 5.80 16.83
C ASN A 69 -9.90 7.12 16.33
N LYS A 70 -10.19 8.06 17.23
CA LYS A 70 -10.67 9.41 16.88
C LYS A 70 -9.56 10.28 16.30
N LYS A 71 -8.30 9.93 16.54
CA LYS A 71 -7.15 10.70 16.07
C LYS A 71 -6.68 10.21 14.71
N LYS A 72 -7.08 10.92 13.66
CA LYS A 72 -6.60 10.69 12.30
C LYS A 72 -5.19 11.24 12.11
N LEU A 73 -4.38 10.56 11.31
CA LEU A 73 -3.04 11.02 10.92
C LEU A 73 -3.11 11.58 9.50
N LEU A 74 -2.94 12.90 9.37
CA LEU A 74 -3.01 13.61 8.10
C LEU A 74 -1.61 13.87 7.53
N PHE A 75 -1.42 13.52 6.27
CA PHE A 75 -0.21 13.73 5.49
C PHE A 75 -0.58 14.55 4.26
N THR A 76 0.13 15.65 4.00
CA THR A 76 -0.10 16.50 2.82
C THR A 76 1.16 16.64 1.98
N PHE A 77 1.01 16.66 0.66
CA PHE A 77 2.12 16.79 -0.27
C PHE A 77 1.72 17.45 -1.58
N GLU A 78 2.67 18.07 -2.27
CA GLU A 78 2.47 18.82 -3.51
C GLU A 78 3.06 18.06 -4.69
N ILE A 79 2.26 17.83 -5.74
CA ILE A 79 2.73 17.19 -6.97
C ILE A 79 2.83 18.23 -8.10
N ASP A 80 4.03 18.40 -8.65
CA ASP A 80 4.26 19.27 -9.81
C ASP A 80 4.35 18.50 -11.14
N ASP A 81 4.69 17.21 -11.07
CA ASP A 81 4.87 16.32 -12.21
C ASP A 81 3.85 15.17 -12.19
N THR A 82 3.10 15.05 -13.28
CA THR A 82 2.02 14.06 -13.46
C THR A 82 2.44 12.89 -14.36
N LEU A 83 3.62 12.96 -14.97
CA LEU A 83 4.12 11.96 -15.90
C LEU A 83 4.95 10.88 -15.19
N THR A 84 5.73 11.27 -14.19
CA THR A 84 6.55 10.34 -13.41
C THR A 84 5.68 9.38 -12.62
N MET A 85 6.05 8.09 -12.67
CA MET A 85 5.44 7.06 -11.84
C MET A 85 6.05 7.09 -10.44
N HIS A 86 5.25 6.73 -9.45
CA HIS A 86 5.64 6.76 -8.05
C HIS A 86 5.25 5.47 -7.34
N ASN A 87 6.08 5.07 -6.37
CA ASN A 87 5.76 4.05 -5.38
C ASN A 87 5.39 4.73 -4.07
N VAL A 88 4.31 4.28 -3.45
CA VAL A 88 3.74 4.81 -2.22
C VAL A 88 3.76 3.73 -1.17
N TYR A 89 4.44 4.00 -0.06
CA TYR A 89 4.58 3.09 1.06
C TYR A 89 4.06 3.72 2.35
N ILE A 90 3.53 2.86 3.21
CA ILE A 90 3.16 3.17 4.58
C ILE A 90 4.31 2.71 5.47
N HIS A 91 4.90 3.63 6.22
CA HIS A 91 5.89 3.29 7.24
C HIS A 91 5.20 3.11 8.58
N ILE A 92 5.48 1.99 9.24
CA ILE A 92 4.90 1.62 10.52
C ILE A 92 6.06 1.37 11.47
N ARG A 93 6.13 2.15 12.55
CA ARG A 93 7.05 1.93 13.66
C ARG A 93 6.24 1.53 14.88
N HIS A 94 6.48 0.33 15.37
CA HIS A 94 5.79 -0.19 16.54
C HIS A 94 6.79 -0.76 17.56
N SER A 95 6.35 -0.84 18.82
CA SER A 95 7.05 -1.51 19.91
C SER A 95 6.46 -2.90 20.16
N SER A 96 7.00 -3.61 21.15
CA SER A 96 6.45 -4.88 21.64
C SER A 96 5.12 -4.75 22.37
N GLU A 97 4.71 -3.52 22.73
CA GLU A 97 3.37 -3.26 23.30
C GLU A 97 2.25 -3.49 22.28
N TYR A 98 2.58 -3.49 20.98
CA TYR A 98 1.64 -3.87 19.94
C TYR A 98 1.53 -5.39 19.86
N GLN A 99 0.39 -5.95 20.27
CA GLN A 99 0.22 -7.39 20.45
C GLN A 99 -0.47 -8.10 19.27
N TYR A 100 -0.78 -7.40 18.19
CA TYR A 100 -1.49 -7.97 17.05
C TYR A 100 -0.54 -8.30 15.91
N LYS A 101 -0.83 -9.36 15.14
CA LYS A 101 0.01 -9.74 13.99
C LYS A 101 -0.16 -8.81 12.78
N ASN A 102 -1.27 -8.12 12.69
CA ASN A 102 -1.66 -7.24 11.59
C ASN A 102 -2.22 -5.92 12.12
N LEU A 103 -2.13 -4.87 11.31
CA LEU A 103 -2.70 -3.55 11.54
C LEU A 103 -3.68 -3.23 10.42
N TRP A 104 -4.94 -3.02 10.78
CA TRP A 104 -5.98 -2.60 9.85
C TRP A 104 -6.05 -1.08 9.78
N LEU A 105 -6.09 -0.54 8.55
CA LEU A 105 -6.14 0.90 8.30
C LEU A 105 -7.23 1.23 7.29
N PHE A 106 -7.98 2.30 7.55
CA PHE A 106 -8.65 3.05 6.50
C PHE A 106 -7.71 4.16 6.01
N VAL A 107 -7.41 4.14 4.72
CA VAL A 107 -6.54 5.13 4.09
C VAL A 107 -7.35 5.96 3.12
N LYS A 108 -7.60 7.21 3.50
CA LYS A 108 -8.36 8.17 2.69
C LYS A 108 -7.40 9.08 1.94
N SER A 109 -7.36 8.97 0.62
CA SER A 109 -6.60 9.86 -0.26
C SER A 109 -7.51 10.89 -0.93
N SER A 110 -7.15 12.17 -0.87
CA SER A 110 -7.85 13.27 -1.54
C SER A 110 -6.93 13.92 -2.57
N ALA A 111 -7.43 14.05 -3.79
CA ALA A 111 -6.73 14.68 -4.90
C ALA A 111 -7.08 16.19 -5.01
N PRO A 112 -6.25 17.00 -5.69
CA PRO A 112 -6.47 18.44 -5.85
C PRO A 112 -7.81 18.79 -6.51
N ASN A 113 -8.33 17.90 -7.36
CA ASN A 113 -9.61 18.07 -8.05
C ASN A 113 -10.83 17.71 -7.19
N GLY A 114 -10.63 17.40 -5.90
CA GLY A 114 -11.70 17.02 -4.97
C GLY A 114 -12.08 15.54 -5.00
N VAL A 115 -11.46 14.71 -5.85
CA VAL A 115 -11.72 13.26 -5.85
C VAL A 115 -11.15 12.65 -4.58
N ILE A 116 -12.01 11.91 -3.87
CA ILE A 116 -11.65 11.19 -2.66
C ILE A 116 -11.72 9.69 -2.95
N LYS A 117 -10.72 8.94 -2.48
CA LYS A 117 -10.72 7.48 -2.47
C LYS A 117 -10.39 6.97 -1.08
N ILE A 118 -11.04 5.90 -0.67
CA ILE A 118 -10.82 5.24 0.63
C ILE A 118 -10.46 3.80 0.36
N ASP A 119 -9.27 3.40 0.79
CA ASP A 119 -8.79 2.02 0.73
C ASP A 119 -8.83 1.41 2.14
N THR A 120 -9.12 0.12 2.25
CA THR A 120 -8.96 -0.65 3.49
C THR A 120 -7.73 -1.53 3.35
N LEU A 121 -6.77 -1.39 4.25
CA LEU A 121 -5.50 -2.11 4.20
C LEU A 121 -5.35 -3.00 5.43
N GLU A 122 -4.91 -4.23 5.20
CA GLU A 122 -4.40 -5.13 6.22
C GLU A 122 -2.87 -5.18 6.10
N CYS A 123 -2.18 -4.50 7.02
CA CYS A 123 -0.73 -4.50 7.07
C CYS A 123 -0.25 -5.60 8.02
N ASN A 124 0.25 -6.71 7.47
CA ASN A 124 0.84 -7.76 8.30
C ASN A 124 2.17 -7.28 8.89
N LEU A 125 2.26 -7.25 10.22
CA LEU A 125 3.43 -6.85 10.99
C LEU A 125 4.24 -8.04 11.49
N ALA A 126 3.64 -9.22 11.61
CA ALA A 126 4.30 -10.47 11.95
C ALA A 126 3.81 -11.62 11.06
N ASP A 127 4.61 -12.70 11.01
CA ASP A 127 4.18 -13.97 10.44
C ASP A 127 3.23 -14.74 11.38
N ASP A 128 2.72 -15.88 10.92
CA ASP A 128 1.80 -16.73 11.70
C ASP A 128 2.44 -17.38 12.94
N TYR A 129 3.78 -17.37 13.04
CA TYR A 129 4.53 -17.83 14.20
C TYR A 129 4.86 -16.69 15.18
N GLY A 130 4.41 -15.46 14.90
CA GLY A 130 4.63 -14.29 15.75
C GLY A 130 5.98 -13.60 15.55
N LYS A 131 6.76 -13.98 14.52
CA LYS A 131 8.00 -13.29 14.20
C LYS A 131 7.68 -11.97 13.49
N TRP A 132 8.06 -10.86 14.11
CA TRP A 132 7.89 -9.53 13.54
C TRP A 132 8.65 -9.35 12.22
N TYR A 133 7.97 -8.79 11.23
CA TYR A 133 8.57 -8.24 10.02
C TYR A 133 9.26 -6.90 10.29
N GLY A 134 10.08 -6.47 9.33
CA GLY A 134 10.78 -5.19 9.39
C GLY A 134 12.10 -5.24 10.15
N LYS A 135 12.72 -4.06 10.31
CA LYS A 135 14.06 -3.90 10.91
C LYS A 135 14.00 -3.02 12.16
N GLY A 136 14.82 -3.32 13.16
CA GLY A 136 14.95 -2.48 14.35
C GLY A 136 15.77 -3.14 15.45
N SER A 137 15.91 -2.45 16.58
CA SER A 137 16.70 -2.86 17.73
C SER A 137 15.81 -3.02 18.96
N GLY A 138 16.14 -3.98 19.82
CA GLY A 138 15.35 -4.31 21.01
C GLY A 138 13.90 -4.65 20.66
N SER A 139 12.97 -4.01 21.36
CA SER A 139 11.52 -4.18 21.20
C SER A 139 10.92 -3.39 20.04
N ILE A 140 11.71 -2.60 19.31
CA ILE A 140 11.19 -1.69 18.28
C ILE A 140 11.38 -2.28 16.88
N ARG A 141 10.33 -2.18 16.07
CA ARG A 141 10.33 -2.63 14.67
C ARG A 141 9.84 -1.52 13.75
N ASN A 142 10.49 -1.41 12.59
CA ASN A 142 10.10 -0.51 11.50
C ASN A 142 9.80 -1.36 10.27
N LEU A 143 8.58 -1.25 9.79
CA LEU A 143 8.11 -1.90 8.58
C LEU A 143 7.80 -0.84 7.52
N GLN A 144 8.12 -1.16 6.27
CA GLN A 144 7.69 -0.43 5.09
C GLN A 144 6.69 -1.31 4.34
N TRP A 145 5.42 -0.91 4.34
CA TRP A 145 4.34 -1.63 3.70
C TRP A 145 4.02 -1.01 2.33
N PRO A 146 4.07 -1.76 1.22
CA PRO A 146 3.69 -1.26 -0.10
C PRO A 146 2.17 -1.01 -0.16
N TRP A 147 1.76 0.21 -0.48
CA TRP A 147 0.35 0.56 -0.63
C TRP A 147 -0.05 0.74 -2.09
N LYS A 148 0.66 1.60 -2.84
CA LYS A 148 0.41 1.80 -4.27
C LYS A 148 1.72 1.79 -5.04
N MET A 149 1.84 0.91 -6.02
CA MET A 149 3.06 0.72 -6.79
C MET A 149 2.87 1.21 -8.22
N ASN A 150 3.89 1.86 -8.77
CA ASN A 150 3.93 2.36 -10.15
C ASN A 150 2.71 3.24 -10.51
N VAL A 151 2.26 4.08 -9.57
CA VAL A 151 1.09 4.95 -9.77
C VAL A 151 1.50 6.32 -10.28
N ARG A 152 0.63 6.93 -11.09
CA ARG A 152 0.75 8.35 -11.46
C ARG A 152 -0.22 9.18 -10.66
N PHE A 153 0.20 10.40 -10.33
CA PHE A 153 -0.65 11.43 -9.78
C PHE A 153 -1.23 12.26 -10.95
N PRO A 154 -2.52 12.12 -11.29
CA PRO A 154 -3.06 12.65 -12.54
C PRO A 154 -3.24 14.17 -12.55
N HIS A 155 -3.23 14.81 -11.37
CA HIS A 155 -3.42 16.24 -11.22
C HIS A 155 -2.23 16.87 -10.50
N LYS A 156 -1.87 18.09 -10.91
CA LYS A 156 -0.91 18.90 -10.17
C LYS A 156 -1.55 19.54 -8.94
N GLY A 157 -0.75 19.82 -7.93
CA GLY A 157 -1.14 20.51 -6.71
C GLY A 157 -1.23 19.60 -5.48
N LYS A 158 -1.98 20.07 -4.48
CA LYS A 158 -2.00 19.51 -3.13
C LYS A 158 -2.82 18.25 -3.00
N TYR A 159 -2.16 17.16 -2.63
CA TYR A 159 -2.78 15.91 -2.20
C TYR A 159 -2.80 15.83 -0.67
N SER A 160 -3.77 15.09 -0.16
CA SER A 160 -3.78 14.67 1.24
C SER A 160 -4.06 13.17 1.36
N VAL A 161 -3.44 12.56 2.35
CA VAL A 161 -3.66 11.17 2.75
C VAL A 161 -3.92 11.17 4.25
N GLU A 162 -5.00 10.54 4.65
CA GLU A 162 -5.39 10.39 6.04
C GLU A 162 -5.36 8.90 6.41
N TYR A 163 -4.68 8.57 7.49
CA TYR A 163 -4.74 7.24 8.10
C TYR A 163 -5.67 7.28 9.30
N GLU A 164 -6.57 6.32 9.34
CA GLU A 164 -7.44 6.01 10.46
C GLU A 164 -7.25 4.54 10.81
N GLN A 165 -7.09 4.23 12.08
CA GLN A 165 -7.00 2.84 12.50
C GLN A 165 -8.38 2.16 12.37
N ALA A 166 -8.40 0.97 11.78
CA ALA A 166 -9.60 0.15 11.60
C ALA A 166 -9.59 -1.07 12.53
N MET A 167 -8.97 -0.91 13.71
CA MET A 167 -8.92 -1.95 14.73
C MET A 167 -10.18 -1.91 15.60
N ARG A 168 -10.47 -3.00 16.32
CA ARG A 168 -11.65 -3.11 17.21
C ARG A 168 -11.48 -2.39 18.56
N ILE A 169 -10.31 -1.79 18.80
CA ILE A 169 -9.99 -1.12 20.06
C ILE A 169 -9.82 0.37 19.85
N ASP A 170 -10.35 1.17 20.78
CA ASP A 170 -10.31 2.62 20.66
C ASP A 170 -8.89 3.17 20.85
N GLN A 171 -8.17 2.62 21.84
CA GLN A 171 -6.80 3.02 22.16
C GLN A 171 -5.86 1.89 21.77
N LEU A 172 -5.09 2.10 20.70
CA LEU A 172 -4.17 1.12 20.13
C LEU A 172 -2.75 1.36 20.65
N PRO A 173 -2.29 0.60 21.66
CA PRO A 173 -0.95 0.77 22.21
C PRO A 173 0.12 0.22 21.26
N GLY A 174 1.33 0.76 21.39
CA GLY A 174 2.53 0.26 20.73
C GLY A 174 2.73 0.75 19.31
N ILE A 175 1.79 1.47 18.70
CA ILE A 175 2.04 2.20 17.45
C ILE A 175 2.71 3.53 17.77
N MET A 176 4.03 3.57 17.60
CA MET A 176 4.84 4.74 17.96
C MET A 176 4.76 5.83 16.89
N LYS A 177 4.98 5.45 15.62
CA LYS A 177 5.03 6.39 14.49
C LYS A 177 4.47 5.75 13.22
N MET A 178 3.74 6.55 12.47
CA MET A 178 3.30 6.22 11.11
C MET A 178 3.90 7.22 10.15
N GLY A 179 4.17 6.78 8.92
CA GLY A 179 4.65 7.65 7.87
C GLY A 179 4.10 7.31 6.50
N LEU A 180 4.13 8.31 5.63
CA LEU A 180 3.88 8.18 4.20
C LEU A 180 5.21 8.41 3.48
N ARG A 181 5.63 7.43 2.68
CA ARG A 181 6.80 7.54 1.81
C ARG A 181 6.34 7.49 0.36
N ILE A 182 6.76 8.47 -0.41
CA ILE A 182 6.53 8.54 -1.85
C ILE A 182 7.89 8.58 -2.53
N GLU A 183 8.10 7.69 -3.47
CA GLU A 183 9.35 7.55 -4.24
C GLU A 183 9.05 7.64 -5.71
N LYS A 184 9.92 8.29 -6.47
CA LYS A 184 9.86 8.24 -7.93
C LYS A 184 10.34 6.86 -8.38
N VAL A 185 9.66 6.31 -9.38
CA VAL A 185 10.13 5.12 -10.09
C VAL A 185 11.10 5.61 -11.15
N ASP A 186 12.36 5.20 -11.03
CA ASP A 186 13.36 5.50 -12.05
C ASP A 186 12.92 4.86 -13.36
N ALA A 187 12.85 5.66 -14.44
CA ALA A 187 12.66 5.13 -15.77
C ALA A 187 13.91 4.32 -16.13
N LYS A 188 13.76 3.00 -16.27
CA LYS A 188 14.79 2.12 -16.82
C LYS A 188 14.95 2.34 -18.32
#